data_AF-A0A4S1FUZ6-F1
#
_entry.id   AF-A0A4S1FUZ6-F1
#
_cell.length_a   1.000
_cell.length_b   1.000
_cell.length_c   1.000
_cell.angle_alpha   90.00
_cell.angle_beta   90.00
_cell.angle_gamma   90.00
#
_symmetry.space_group_name_H-M   'P 1'
#
loop_
_entity.id
_entity.type
_entity.pdbx_description
1 polymer ?
#
loop_
_entity_poly.entity_id
_entity_poly.type
_entity_poly.pdbx_seq_one_letter_code
_entity_poly.pdbx_strand_id
1 'polypeptide(L)'
;SLLTAPIELAGDWGRMLPRSADLVVERMRHACLDGVRLISDRQPARLRIDEHTSGTPAIWLHPGDSDMAWIIVDIGERDWSKLAYQFGHELGHVLANSW
;
A
#
# COMPACT_ATOMS: atom_id res chain seq x y z
N SER A 1 -2.01 -12.00 7.24
CA SER A 1 -0.64 -11.89 6.70
C SER A 1 -0.62 -10.71 5.77
N LEU A 2 0.44 -9.89 5.81
CA LEU A 2 0.58 -8.71 4.94
C LEU A 2 0.43 -9.04 3.45
N LEU A 3 0.85 -10.25 3.04
CA LEU A 3 0.70 -10.75 1.66
C LEU A 3 -0.76 -10.94 1.22
N THR A 4 -1.67 -11.23 2.16
CA THR A 4 -3.07 -11.56 1.87
C THR A 4 -4.07 -10.61 2.51
N ALA A 5 -3.59 -9.59 3.23
CA ALA A 5 -4.43 -8.56 3.82
C ALA A 5 -5.25 -7.88 2.70
N PRO A 6 -6.57 -7.72 2.84
CA PRO A 6 -7.39 -7.04 1.84
C PRO A 6 -6.85 -5.64 1.57
N ILE A 7 -6.85 -5.25 0.30
CA ILE A 7 -6.46 -3.92 -0.16
C ILE A 7 -7.70 -3.13 -0.51
N GLU A 8 -7.81 -1.94 0.07
CA GLU A 8 -8.79 -0.92 -0.29
C GLU A 8 -8.07 0.22 -1.01
N LEU A 9 -8.49 0.54 -2.23
CA LEU A 9 -8.06 1.75 -2.91
C LEU A 9 -8.98 2.91 -2.54
N ALA A 10 -8.39 4.06 -2.23
CA ALA A 10 -9.08 5.28 -1.85
C ALA A 10 -8.44 6.53 -2.47
N GLY A 11 -9.11 7.68 -2.38
CA GLY A 11 -8.63 8.92 -2.98
C GLY A 11 -9.06 9.06 -4.44
N ASP A 12 -8.42 9.98 -5.17
CA ASP A 12 -8.74 10.28 -6.57
C ASP A 12 -7.78 9.61 -7.54
N TRP A 13 -8.11 8.37 -7.92
CA TRP A 13 -7.36 7.65 -8.94
C TRP A 13 -7.58 8.22 -10.36
N GLY A 14 -8.24 9.36 -10.55
CA GLY A 14 -8.36 10.05 -11.83
C GLY A 14 -8.96 9.19 -12.97
N ARG A 15 -8.54 9.45 -14.21
CA ARG A 15 -9.00 8.71 -15.41
C ARG A 15 -8.19 7.45 -15.69
N MET A 16 -7.83 6.72 -14.64
CA MET A 16 -7.09 5.47 -14.79
C MET A 16 -7.90 4.43 -15.54
N LEU A 17 -7.20 3.56 -16.26
CA LEU A 17 -7.83 2.38 -16.84
C LEU A 17 -8.42 1.53 -15.71
N PRO A 18 -9.65 1.00 -15.86
CA PRO A 18 -10.30 0.21 -14.81
C PRO A 18 -9.38 -0.89 -14.29
N ARG A 19 -9.31 -1.03 -12.96
CA ARG A 19 -8.51 -2.06 -12.26
C ARG A 19 -6.99 -1.99 -12.43
N SER A 20 -6.46 -0.98 -13.11
CA SER A 20 -5.02 -0.91 -13.38
C SER A 20 -4.20 -0.59 -12.14
N ALA A 21 -4.71 0.31 -11.28
CA ALA A 21 -4.10 0.59 -9.99
C ALA A 21 -4.06 -0.66 -9.10
N ASP A 22 -5.18 -1.38 -8.99
CA ASP A 22 -5.26 -2.65 -8.25
C ASP A 22 -4.20 -3.64 -8.75
N LEU A 23 -4.06 -3.78 -10.08
CA LEU A 23 -3.12 -4.70 -10.69
C LEU A 23 -1.66 -4.35 -10.38
N VAL A 24 -1.30 -3.07 -10.39
CA VAL A 24 0.05 -2.61 -10.07
C VAL A 24 0.36 -2.86 -8.60
N VAL A 25 -0.55 -2.46 -7.71
CA VAL A 25 -0.40 -2.63 -6.25
C VAL A 25 -0.30 -4.12 -5.90
N GLU A 26 -1.18 -4.96 -6.45
CA GLU A 26 -1.19 -6.41 -6.20
C GLU A 26 0.09 -7.08 -6.69
N ARG A 27 0.54 -6.77 -7.91
CA ARG A 27 1.80 -7.30 -8.45
C ARG A 27 3.00 -6.85 -7.63
N MET A 28 3.03 -5.59 -7.20
CA MET A 28 4.13 -5.07 -6.41
C MET A 28 4.13 -5.69 -5.01
N ARG A 29 2.96 -5.95 -4.41
CA ARG A 29 2.85 -6.65 -3.12
C ARG A 29 3.48 -8.04 -3.21
N HIS A 30 3.13 -8.80 -4.24
CA HIS A 30 3.73 -10.10 -4.52
C HIS A 30 5.24 -10.00 -4.74
N ALA A 31 5.68 -9.05 -5.56
CA ALA A 31 7.11 -8.83 -5.81
C ALA A 31 7.91 -8.51 -4.53
N CYS A 32 7.32 -7.80 -3.56
CA CYS A 32 7.95 -7.47 -2.29
C CYS A 32 7.91 -8.62 -1.27
N LEU A 33 6.84 -9.43 -1.24
CA LEU A 33 6.54 -10.29 -0.10
C LEU A 33 6.52 -11.80 -0.42
N ASP A 34 6.50 -12.20 -1.69
CA ASP A 34 6.51 -13.63 -2.04
C ASP A 34 7.79 -14.31 -1.55
N GLY A 35 7.62 -15.42 -0.84
CA GLY A 35 8.74 -16.14 -0.22
C GLY A 35 9.31 -15.48 1.05
N VAL A 36 8.81 -14.31 1.44
CA VAL A 36 9.23 -13.64 2.68
C VAL A 36 8.45 -14.21 3.86
N ARG A 37 9.18 -14.76 4.84
CA ARG A 37 8.59 -15.23 6.09
C ARG A 37 8.44 -14.08 7.09
N LEU A 38 7.19 -13.72 7.38
CA LEU A 38 6.86 -12.77 8.44
C LEU A 38 6.85 -13.48 9.81
N ILE A 39 7.63 -12.96 10.76
CA ILE A 39 7.74 -13.52 12.11
C ILE A 39 6.86 -12.74 13.11
N SER A 40 6.51 -11.49 12.80
CA SER A 40 5.60 -10.71 13.63
C SER A 40 4.21 -11.34 13.68
N ASP A 41 3.69 -11.56 14.88
CA ASP A 41 2.32 -11.98 15.16
C ASP A 41 1.33 -10.81 15.10
N ARG A 42 1.84 -9.58 15.11
CA ARG A 42 1.06 -8.36 14.94
C ARG A 42 1.34 -7.75 13.58
N GLN A 43 0.31 -7.78 12.73
CA GLN A 43 0.30 -7.28 11.36
C GLN A 43 -1.06 -6.63 11.10
N PRO A 44 -1.14 -5.64 10.20
CA PRO A 44 -2.42 -5.06 9.85
C PRO A 44 -3.33 -6.13 9.24
N ALA A 45 -4.61 -6.10 9.61
CA ALA A 45 -5.66 -6.94 9.04
C ALA A 45 -6.01 -6.52 7.61
N ARG A 46 -5.82 -5.24 7.27
CA ARG A 46 -6.14 -4.64 5.96
C ARG A 46 -5.18 -3.49 5.60
N LEU A 47 -5.07 -3.22 4.31
CA LEU A 47 -4.28 -2.12 3.75
C LEU A 47 -5.20 -1.15 3.03
N ARG A 48 -5.06 0.15 3.33
CA ARG A 48 -5.67 1.23 2.53
C ARG A 48 -4.57 1.92 1.75
N ILE A 49 -4.74 2.01 0.44
CA ILE A 49 -3.85 2.76 -0.45
C ILE A 49 -4.63 3.97 -0.93
N ASP A 50 -4.23 5.16 -0.49
CA ASP A 50 -4.96 6.39 -0.74
C ASP A 50 -4.15 7.30 -1.66
N GLU A 51 -4.75 7.63 -2.80
CA GLU A 51 -4.16 8.53 -3.78
C GLU A 51 -4.37 9.98 -3.33
N HIS A 52 -3.26 10.70 -3.23
CA HIS A 52 -3.25 12.13 -2.98
C HIS A 52 -2.60 12.86 -4.16
N THR A 53 -3.29 13.84 -4.72
CA THR A 53 -2.80 14.66 -5.84
C THR A 53 -1.66 15.63 -5.48
N SER A 54 -1.17 15.57 -4.24
CA SER A 54 -0.05 16.40 -3.77
C SER A 54 0.53 15.84 -2.47
N GLY A 55 1.85 15.99 -2.31
CA GLY A 55 2.55 15.74 -1.06
C GLY A 55 3.69 14.76 -1.25
N THR A 56 4.10 14.12 -0.17
CA THR A 56 5.04 13.00 -0.23
C THR A 56 4.33 11.70 0.15
N PRO A 57 4.76 10.55 -0.39
CA PRO A 57 4.31 9.26 0.11
C PRO A 57 4.56 9.16 1.60
N ALA A 58 3.64 8.50 2.30
CA ALA A 58 3.72 8.33 3.73
C ALA A 58 2.90 7.13 4.18
N ILE A 59 3.24 6.61 5.35
CA ILE A 59 2.35 5.74 6.12
C ILE A 59 1.67 6.52 7.24
N TRP A 60 0.39 6.28 7.45
CA TRP A 60 -0.31 6.74 8.64
C TRP A 60 -0.57 5.55 9.58
N LEU A 61 -0.01 5.65 10.79
CA LEU A 61 -0.22 4.73 11.91
C LEU A 61 -1.10 5.41 12.95
N HIS A 62 -2.31 4.90 13.20
CA HIS A 62 -3.21 5.46 14.22
C HIS A 62 -3.25 4.55 15.46
N PRO A 63 -3.09 5.08 16.69
CA PRO A 63 -3.17 4.30 17.92
C PRO A 63 -4.58 3.77 18.28
N GLY A 64 -5.60 4.02 17.45
CA GLY A 64 -7.02 3.76 17.76
C GLY A 64 -7.71 2.77 16.80
N ASP A 65 -7.32 2.79 15.52
CA ASP A 65 -7.71 1.81 14.50
C ASP A 65 -6.49 0.95 14.15
N SER A 66 -6.11 0.07 15.08
CA SER A 66 -4.82 -0.65 15.02
C SER A 66 -4.79 -1.79 13.98
N ASP A 67 -5.85 -2.00 13.22
CA ASP A 67 -5.97 -3.12 12.28
C ASP A 67 -5.70 -2.73 10.82
N MET A 68 -5.53 -1.44 10.53
CA MET A 68 -5.33 -0.93 9.17
C MET A 68 -3.99 -0.23 9.04
N ALA A 69 -3.23 -0.61 8.02
CA ALA A 69 -2.14 0.23 7.55
C ALA A 69 -2.62 1.10 6.40
N TRP A 70 -2.41 2.41 6.53
CA TRP A 70 -2.79 3.38 5.52
C TRP A 70 -1.54 3.91 4.84
N ILE A 71 -1.37 3.54 3.58
CA ILE A 71 -0.31 4.00 2.69
C ILE A 71 -0.88 5.12 1.82
N ILE A 72 -0.22 6.26 1.81
CA ILE A 72 -0.54 7.41 0.98
C ILE A 72 0.47 7.45 -0.16
N VAL A 73 -0.03 7.57 -1.39
CA VAL A 73 0.79 7.73 -2.60
C VAL A 73 0.43 9.02 -3.31
N ASP A 74 1.38 9.58 -4.06
CA ASP A 74 1.18 10.73 -4.94
C ASP A 74 1.58 10.30 -6.34
N ILE A 75 0.61 10.13 -7.23
CA ILE A 75 0.82 9.59 -8.59
C ILE A 75 -0.04 10.31 -9.62
N GLY A 76 0.53 10.57 -10.81
CA GLY A 76 -0.22 11.08 -11.95
C GLY A 76 -0.94 9.96 -12.72
N GLU A 77 -1.74 10.35 -13.71
CA GLU A 77 -2.42 9.40 -14.60
C GLU A 77 -1.40 8.49 -15.31
N ARG A 78 -1.56 7.17 -15.16
CA ARG A 78 -0.69 6.12 -15.71
C ARG A 78 0.77 6.13 -15.24
N ASP A 79 1.09 6.77 -14.13
CA ASP A 79 2.44 6.78 -13.53
C ASP A 79 2.77 5.44 -12.82
N TRP A 80 2.69 4.32 -13.53
CA TRP A 80 2.77 2.97 -12.95
C TRP A 80 4.09 2.66 -12.27
N SER A 81 5.19 3.13 -12.82
CA SER A 81 6.51 2.97 -12.20
C SER A 81 6.61 3.75 -10.89
N LYS A 82 6.01 4.95 -10.83
CA LYS A 82 5.96 5.77 -9.61
C LYS A 82 5.08 5.09 -8.56
N LEU A 83 3.91 4.60 -8.96
CA LEU A 83 3.00 3.85 -8.08
C LEU A 83 3.68 2.62 -7.49
N ALA A 84 4.31 1.79 -8.33
CA ALA A 84 5.03 0.59 -7.87
C ALA A 84 6.16 0.95 -6.90
N TYR A 85 6.94 1.98 -7.22
CA TYR A 85 8.04 2.45 -6.36
C TYR A 85 7.53 2.96 -5.00
N GLN A 86 6.57 3.89 -5.00
CA GLN A 86 6.08 4.51 -3.77
C GLN A 86 5.36 3.49 -2.89
N PHE A 87 4.45 2.70 -3.46
CA PHE A 87 3.75 1.66 -2.71
C PHE A 87 4.74 0.64 -2.13
N GLY A 88 5.71 0.15 -2.91
CA GLY A 88 6.70 -0.80 -2.43
C GLY A 88 7.56 -0.23 -1.30
N HIS A 89 7.96 1.04 -1.40
CA HIS A 89 8.71 1.75 -0.37
C HIS A 89 7.91 1.84 0.94
N GLU A 90 6.67 2.34 0.89
CA GLU A 90 5.82 2.50 2.06
C GLU A 90 5.38 1.14 2.65
N LEU A 91 5.15 0.12 1.81
CA LEU A 91 4.90 -1.25 2.26
C LEU A 91 6.08 -1.81 3.05
N GLY A 92 7.32 -1.44 2.70
CA GLY A 92 8.51 -1.74 3.48
C GLY A 92 8.46 -1.17 4.89
N HIS A 93 7.97 0.08 5.04
CA HIS A 93 7.74 0.66 6.36
C HIS A 93 6.62 -0.07 7.12
N VAL A 94 5.52 -0.41 6.46
CA VAL A 94 4.44 -1.21 7.09
C VAL A 94 4.98 -2.54 7.60
N LEU A 95 5.79 -3.22 6.80
CA LEU A 95 6.45 -4.48 7.15
C LEU A 95 7.37 -4.33 8.37
N ALA A 96 8.13 -3.24 8.44
CA ALA A 96 9.12 -3.00 9.50
C ALA A 96 8.50 -2.49 10.81
N ASN A 97 7.24 -2.01 10.79
CA ASN A 97 6.57 -1.51 11.99
C ASN A 97 6.08 -2.64 12.89
N SER A 98 6.15 -2.40 14.21
CA SER A 98 5.53 -3.25 15.22
C SER A 98 4.08 -2.82 15.42
N TRP A 99 3.16 -3.56 14.80
CA TRP A 99 1.72 -3.39 14.95
C TRP A 99 1.21 -3.93 16.29
#